data_AF-A0A2U1WU06-F1
#
_entry.id   AF-A0A2U1WU06-F1
#
_cell.length_a   1.000
_cell.length_b   1.000
_cell.length_c   1.000
_cell.angle_alpha   90.00
_cell.angle_beta   90.00
_cell.angle_gamma   90.00
#
_symmetry.space_group_name_H-M   'P 1'
#
loop_
_entity.id
_entity.type
_entity.pdbx_description
1 polymer ?
#
loop_
_entity_poly.entity_id
_entity_poly.type
_entity_poly.pdbx_seq_one_letter_code
_entity_poly.pdbx_strand_id
1 'polypeptide(L)'
;MTSKIVGEYSKGKVDKLLTPEIADIAMQHRVRHFLENLEAAILEANCQVMGQAIPHLNQEAFLKVAVRVAELRADYIKFGLQVAEHRHPDPDSVTKLEALRKAYEEMVHVFEAAERVIERGYVKLG
;
A
#
# COMPACT_ATOMS: atom_id res chain seq x y z
N MET A 1 -13.18 15.35 84.59
CA MET A 1 -12.05 15.41 83.64
C MET A 1 -12.49 14.66 82.39
N THR A 2 -13.00 15.39 81.41
CA THR A 2 -13.74 14.87 80.24
C THR A 2 -12.84 15.04 79.01
N SER A 3 -12.39 13.95 78.40
CA SER A 3 -11.64 13.99 77.14
C SER A 3 -12.60 13.92 75.95
N LYS A 4 -12.50 14.90 75.05
CA LYS A 4 -13.25 15.00 73.79
C LYS A 4 -12.25 14.70 72.67
N ILE A 5 -12.45 13.61 71.93
CA ILE A 5 -11.67 13.32 70.71
C ILE A 5 -12.46 13.88 69.54
N VAL A 6 -11.88 14.86 68.85
CA VAL A 6 -12.38 15.42 67.58
C VAL A 6 -11.67 14.67 66.45
N GLY A 7 -12.42 13.88 65.69
CA GLY A 7 -11.92 13.28 64.45
C GLY A 7 -12.18 14.23 63.28
N GLU A 8 -11.10 14.74 62.68
CA GLU A 8 -11.16 15.57 61.48
C GLU A 8 -11.16 14.65 60.25
N TYR A 9 -12.31 14.48 59.59
CA TYR A 9 -12.41 13.77 58.32
C TYR A 9 -11.97 14.71 57.18
N SER A 10 -10.71 14.62 56.77
CA SER A 10 -10.27 15.20 55.50
C SER A 10 -10.74 14.31 54.36
N LYS A 11 -11.72 14.80 53.59
CA LYS A 11 -12.21 14.15 52.38
C LYS A 11 -11.11 14.24 51.32
N GLY A 12 -10.24 13.23 51.29
CA GLY A 12 -9.25 13.07 50.23
C GLY A 12 -9.94 13.16 48.88
N LYS A 13 -9.32 13.89 47.94
CA LYS A 13 -9.74 13.92 46.53
C LYS A 13 -9.89 12.47 46.09
N VAL A 14 -11.13 12.03 45.89
CA VAL A 14 -11.41 10.75 45.24
C VAL A 14 -10.76 10.88 43.88
N ASP A 15 -9.63 10.19 43.75
CA ASP A 15 -9.01 9.90 42.47
C ASP A 15 -10.17 9.43 41.60
N LYS A 16 -10.45 10.17 40.51
CA LYS A 16 -11.49 9.75 39.57
C LYS A 16 -10.95 8.46 38.96
N LEU A 17 -11.26 7.35 39.63
CA LEU A 17 -10.96 5.99 39.21
C LEU A 17 -11.37 5.91 37.75
N LEU A 18 -10.36 5.81 36.87
CA LEU A 18 -10.55 5.55 35.45
C LEU A 18 -11.47 4.33 35.38
N THR A 19 -12.72 4.51 34.98
CA THR A 19 -13.60 3.37 34.80
C THR A 19 -13.01 2.51 33.69
N PRO A 20 -13.24 1.18 33.71
CA PRO A 20 -12.75 0.28 32.68
C PRO A 20 -13.07 0.77 31.25
N GLU A 21 -14.21 1.42 31.03
CA GLU A 21 -14.56 1.98 29.72
C GLU A 21 -13.69 3.18 29.32
N ILE A 22 -13.33 4.06 30.26
CA ILE A 22 -12.47 5.23 29.98
C ILE A 22 -11.03 4.77 29.70
N ALA A 23 -10.55 3.76 30.41
CA ALA A 23 -9.23 3.15 30.16
C ALA A 23 -9.18 2.49 28.77
N ASP A 24 -10.26 1.82 28.35
CA ASP A 24 -10.36 1.24 27.02
C ASP A 24 -10.39 2.32 25.92
N ILE A 25 -11.15 3.40 26.11
CA ILE A 25 -11.15 4.56 25.19
C ILE A 25 -9.75 5.18 25.08
N ALA A 26 -9.06 5.39 26.20
CA ALA A 26 -7.70 5.94 26.21
C ALA A 26 -6.69 5.02 25.49
N MET A 27 -6.83 3.70 25.67
CA MET A 27 -6.02 2.71 24.95
C MET A 27 -6.30 2.77 23.44
N GLN A 28 -7.57 2.80 23.04
CA GLN A 28 -7.98 2.92 21.64
C GLN A 28 -7.42 4.19 20.99
N HIS A 29 -7.45 5.32 21.68
CA HIS A 29 -6.84 6.57 21.21
C HIS A 29 -5.32 6.46 21.04
N ARG A 30 -4.64 5.81 21.99
CA ARG A 30 -3.18 5.62 21.93
C ARG A 30 -2.78 4.73 20.76
N VAL A 31 -3.51 3.63 20.53
CA VAL A 31 -3.31 2.75 19.38
C VAL A 31 -3.54 3.50 18.07
N ARG A 32 -4.63 4.27 17.97
CA ARG A 32 -4.94 5.06 16.78
C ARG A 32 -3.83 6.07 16.46
N HIS A 33 -3.40 6.84 17.46
CA HIS A 33 -2.32 7.82 17.25
C HIS A 33 -1.00 7.15 16.86
N PHE A 34 -0.69 5.98 17.44
CA PHE A 34 0.47 5.20 17.04
C PHE A 34 0.38 4.75 15.57
N LEU A 35 -0.78 4.24 15.13
CA LEU A 35 -0.99 3.84 13.75
C LEU A 35 -0.90 5.03 12.78
N GLU A 36 -1.49 6.18 13.12
CA GLU A 36 -1.38 7.41 12.32
C GLU A 36 0.08 7.88 12.17
N ASN A 37 0.84 7.88 13.27
CA ASN A 37 2.27 8.24 13.24
C ASN A 37 3.08 7.24 12.39
N LEU A 38 2.74 5.94 12.50
CA LEU A 38 3.39 4.90 11.72
C LEU A 38 3.08 5.03 10.22
N GLU A 39 1.83 5.32 9.86
CA GLU A 39 1.42 5.57 8.48
C GLU A 39 2.16 6.76 7.87
N ALA A 40 2.30 7.86 8.63
CA ALA A 40 3.07 9.02 8.20
C ALA A 40 4.55 8.67 7.99
N ALA A 41 5.17 7.92 8.91
CA ALA A 41 6.56 7.48 8.78
C ALA A 41 6.77 6.53 7.60
N ILE A 42 5.82 5.62 7.34
CA ILE A 42 5.85 4.72 6.18
C ILE A 42 5.74 5.53 4.87
N LEU A 43 4.87 6.52 4.82
CA LEU A 43 4.73 7.40 3.66
C LEU A 43 6.05 8.15 3.39
N GLU A 44 6.65 8.76 4.39
CA GLU A 44 7.92 9.48 4.28
C GLU A 44 9.05 8.57 3.78
N ALA A 45 9.19 7.38 4.38
CA ALA A 45 10.18 6.39 3.99
C ALA A 45 10.00 5.94 2.53
N ASN A 46 8.77 5.67 2.11
CA ASN A 46 8.49 5.29 0.71
C ASN A 46 8.79 6.42 -0.27
N CYS A 47 8.39 7.66 0.03
CA CYS A 47 8.74 8.83 -0.78
C CYS A 47 10.25 8.98 -0.95
N GLN A 48 11.01 8.82 0.14
CA GLN A 48 12.47 8.93 0.11
C GLN A 48 13.11 7.83 -0.73
N VAL A 49 12.74 6.57 -0.49
CA VAL A 49 13.30 5.42 -1.21
C VAL A 49 12.95 5.49 -2.69
N MET A 50 11.68 5.75 -3.03
CA MET A 50 11.22 5.84 -4.42
C MET A 50 11.85 7.03 -5.15
N GLY A 51 11.94 8.19 -4.50
CA GLY A 51 12.57 9.37 -5.09
C GLY A 51 14.06 9.16 -5.41
N GLN A 52 14.77 8.34 -4.63
CA GLN A 52 16.17 7.97 -4.90
C GLN A 52 16.29 6.90 -5.99
N ALA A 53 15.45 5.87 -5.93
CA ALA A 53 15.54 4.74 -6.85
C ALA A 53 14.99 5.04 -8.25
N ILE A 54 13.94 5.88 -8.34
CA ILE A 54 13.20 6.17 -9.57
C ILE A 54 12.95 7.69 -9.67
N PRO A 55 14.00 8.50 -9.85
CA PRO A 55 13.91 9.97 -9.76
C PRO A 55 13.05 10.63 -10.83
N HIS A 56 12.70 9.90 -11.90
CA HIS A 56 11.90 10.40 -13.02
C HIS A 56 10.52 9.73 -13.10
N LEU A 57 9.99 9.24 -11.98
CA LEU A 57 8.65 8.65 -11.93
C LEU A 57 7.58 9.76 -12.06
N ASN A 58 7.31 10.16 -13.30
CA ASN A 58 6.36 11.21 -13.66
C ASN A 58 5.32 10.68 -14.66
N GLN A 59 4.34 11.51 -15.03
CA GLN A 59 3.27 11.13 -15.97
C GLN A 59 3.81 10.53 -17.28
N GLU A 60 4.92 11.06 -17.81
CA GLU A 60 5.53 10.55 -19.04
C GLU A 60 6.11 9.12 -18.85
N ALA A 61 6.78 8.87 -17.73
CA ALA A 61 7.29 7.54 -17.40
C ALA A 61 6.15 6.52 -17.27
N PHE A 62 5.04 6.90 -16.63
CA PHE A 62 3.84 6.07 -16.54
C PHE A 62 3.23 5.76 -17.90
N LEU A 63 3.12 6.78 -18.76
CA LEU A 63 2.60 6.60 -20.12
C LEU A 63 3.49 5.63 -20.92
N LYS A 64 4.82 5.70 -20.75
CA LYS A 64 5.75 4.75 -21.40
C LYS A 64 5.47 3.32 -20.96
N VAL A 65 5.23 3.06 -19.67
CA VAL A 65 4.87 1.72 -19.19
C VAL A 65 3.55 1.26 -19.80
N ALA A 66 2.52 2.12 -19.79
CA ALA A 66 1.21 1.80 -20.38
C ALA A 66 1.31 1.46 -21.89
N VAL A 67 2.10 2.22 -22.63
CA VAL A 67 2.36 1.95 -24.07
C VAL A 67 3.03 0.59 -24.26
N ARG A 68 4.06 0.27 -23.45
CA ARG A 68 4.74 -1.03 -23.54
C ARG A 68 3.81 -2.20 -23.21
N VAL A 69 2.92 -2.05 -22.23
CA VAL A 69 1.88 -3.04 -21.93
C VAL A 69 0.96 -3.25 -23.14
N ALA A 70 0.53 -2.17 -23.79
CA ALA A 70 -0.35 -2.24 -24.95
C ALA A 70 0.32 -2.93 -26.15
N GLU A 71 1.60 -2.64 -26.41
CA GLU A 71 2.37 -3.29 -27.48
C GLU A 71 2.54 -4.79 -27.22
N LEU A 72 2.95 -5.18 -26.01
CA LEU A 72 3.11 -6.60 -25.65
C LEU A 72 1.78 -7.36 -25.72
N ARG A 73 0.69 -6.72 -25.32
CA ARG A 73 -0.66 -7.26 -25.49
C ARG A 73 -0.98 -7.49 -26.96
N ALA A 74 -0.67 -6.52 -27.82
CA ALA A 74 -0.90 -6.63 -29.25
C ALA A 74 -0.07 -7.77 -29.86
N ASP A 75 1.20 -7.91 -29.48
CA ASP A 75 2.06 -9.00 -29.96
C ASP A 75 1.56 -10.37 -29.51
N TYR A 76 1.15 -10.51 -28.24
CA TYR A 76 0.58 -11.74 -27.72
C TYR A 76 -0.70 -12.14 -28.46
N ILE A 77 -1.65 -11.20 -28.61
CA ILE A 77 -2.91 -11.45 -29.31
C ILE A 77 -2.66 -11.78 -30.78
N LYS A 78 -1.82 -10.99 -31.45
CA LYS A 78 -1.47 -11.19 -32.87
C LYS A 78 -0.89 -12.58 -33.10
N PHE A 79 0.06 -13.01 -32.25
CA PHE A 79 0.64 -14.34 -32.38
C PHE A 79 -0.36 -15.43 -32.01
N GLY A 80 -1.18 -15.24 -30.98
CA GLY A 80 -2.25 -16.16 -30.61
C GLY A 80 -3.25 -16.42 -31.74
N LEU A 81 -3.61 -15.39 -32.50
CA LEU A 81 -4.45 -15.54 -33.70
C LEU A 81 -3.77 -16.41 -34.77
N GLN A 82 -2.46 -16.25 -35.00
CA GLN A 82 -1.71 -17.10 -35.95
C GLN A 82 -1.63 -18.56 -35.48
N VAL A 83 -1.44 -18.79 -34.18
CA VAL A 83 -1.44 -20.14 -33.59
C VAL A 83 -2.81 -20.80 -33.75
N ALA A 84 -3.90 -20.04 -33.62
CA ALA A 84 -5.27 -20.55 -33.71
C ALA A 84 -5.68 -21.04 -35.11
N GLU A 85 -4.99 -20.62 -36.18
CA GLU A 85 -5.19 -21.15 -37.54
C GLU A 85 -4.82 -22.64 -37.66
N HIS A 86 -4.07 -23.17 -36.69
CA HIS A 86 -3.62 -24.57 -36.67
C HIS A 86 -4.39 -25.37 -35.61
N ARG A 87 -5.10 -26.42 -36.03
CA ARG A 87 -5.84 -27.31 -35.10
C ARG A 87 -4.93 -27.94 -34.03
N HIS A 88 -3.69 -28.22 -34.40
CA HIS A 88 -2.64 -28.75 -33.53
C HIS A 88 -1.37 -27.92 -33.74
N PRO A 89 -1.21 -26.81 -33.01
CA PRO A 89 -0.02 -25.98 -33.14
C PRO A 89 1.22 -26.77 -32.71
N ASP A 90 2.34 -26.49 -33.37
CA ASP A 90 3.61 -27.14 -33.04
C ASP A 90 4.14 -26.69 -31.65
N PRO A 91 5.02 -27.48 -31.02
CA PRO A 91 5.54 -27.15 -29.70
C PRO A 91 6.28 -25.81 -29.62
N ASP A 92 6.94 -25.37 -30.69
CA ASP A 92 7.69 -24.11 -30.70
C ASP A 92 6.73 -22.92 -30.71
N SER A 93 5.64 -23.01 -31.45
CA SER A 93 4.54 -22.05 -31.43
C SER A 93 3.92 -21.92 -30.04
N VAL A 94 3.68 -23.03 -29.34
CA VAL A 94 3.15 -22.99 -27.96
C VAL A 94 4.16 -22.34 -27.01
N THR A 95 5.44 -22.69 -27.12
CA THR A 95 6.52 -22.13 -26.29
C THR A 95 6.66 -20.62 -26.48
N LYS A 96 6.62 -20.15 -27.73
CA LYS A 96 6.67 -18.72 -28.05
C LYS A 96 5.44 -17.98 -27.54
N LEU A 97 4.26 -18.58 -27.64
CA LEU A 97 3.02 -17.99 -27.12
C LEU A 97 3.09 -17.81 -25.61
N GLU A 98 3.63 -18.80 -24.88
CA GLU A 98 3.88 -18.71 -23.44
C GLU A 98 4.86 -17.58 -23.09
N ALA A 99 5.96 -17.45 -23.84
CA ALA A 99 6.94 -16.39 -23.62
C ALA A 99 6.33 -14.99 -23.81
N LEU A 100 5.52 -14.80 -24.85
CA LEU A 100 4.80 -13.55 -25.10
C LEU A 100 3.80 -13.24 -23.98
N ARG A 101 3.05 -14.25 -23.53
CA ARG A 101 2.11 -14.13 -22.42
C ARG A 101 2.81 -13.67 -21.14
N LYS A 102 3.92 -14.33 -20.77
CA LYS A 102 4.71 -13.97 -19.57
C LYS A 102 5.22 -12.54 -19.65
N ALA A 103 5.82 -12.14 -20.76
CA ALA A 103 6.31 -10.77 -20.93
C ALA A 103 5.19 -9.73 -20.77
N TYR A 104 4.03 -10.00 -21.36
CA TYR A 104 2.84 -9.16 -21.19
C TYR A 104 2.36 -9.09 -19.74
N GLU A 105 2.18 -10.24 -19.07
CA GLU A 105 1.70 -10.32 -17.68
C GLU A 105 2.66 -9.62 -16.70
N GLU A 106 3.97 -9.83 -16.83
CA GLU A 106 4.97 -9.16 -16.01
C GLU A 106 4.89 -7.63 -16.15
N MET A 107 4.72 -7.13 -17.38
CA MET A 107 4.57 -5.69 -17.60
C MET A 107 3.23 -5.13 -17.08
N VAL A 108 2.16 -5.92 -17.08
CA VAL A 108 0.91 -5.55 -16.41
C VAL A 108 1.13 -5.39 -14.91
N HIS A 109 1.83 -6.33 -14.27
CA HIS A 109 2.14 -6.25 -12.84
C HIS A 109 3.04 -5.06 -12.51
N VAL A 110 4.00 -4.72 -13.38
CA VAL A 110 4.79 -3.49 -13.23
C VAL A 110 3.91 -2.24 -13.30
N PHE A 111 2.96 -2.20 -14.23
CA PHE A 111 2.03 -1.08 -14.36
C PHE A 111 1.14 -0.93 -13.13
N GLU A 112 0.55 -2.01 -12.64
CA GLU A 112 -0.26 -2.05 -11.41
C GLU A 112 0.55 -1.60 -10.17
N ALA A 113 1.78 -2.09 -10.06
CA ALA A 113 2.68 -1.70 -8.98
C ALA A 113 2.98 -0.21 -9.04
N ALA A 114 3.22 0.34 -10.24
CA ALA A 114 3.47 1.75 -10.43
C ALA A 114 2.22 2.59 -10.11
N GLU A 115 1.02 2.19 -10.56
CA GLU A 115 -0.24 2.88 -10.27
C GLU A 115 -0.44 3.03 -8.75
N ARG A 116 -0.14 1.97 -8.00
CA ARG A 116 -0.19 1.99 -6.54
C ARG A 116 0.73 3.03 -5.90
N VAL A 117 1.88 3.33 -6.52
CA VAL A 117 2.80 4.38 -6.06
C VAL A 117 2.14 5.76 -6.18
N ILE A 118 1.36 6.01 -7.25
CA ILE A 118 0.58 7.24 -7.43
C ILE A 118 -0.56 7.30 -6.41
N GLU A 119 -1.38 6.24 -6.31
CA GLU A 119 -2.53 6.19 -5.39
C GLU A 119 -2.14 6.48 -3.94
N ARG A 120 -0.94 6.02 -3.55
CA ARG A 120 -0.39 6.20 -2.20
C ARG A 120 0.33 7.53 -2.00
N GLY A 121 0.45 8.36 -3.04
CA GLY A 121 1.09 9.67 -2.97
C GLY A 121 2.61 9.62 -2.78
N TYR A 122 3.26 8.51 -3.16
CA TYR A 122 4.71 8.34 -3.03
C TYR A 122 5.51 9.16 -4.05
N VAL A 123 4.84 9.71 -5.05
CA VAL A 123 5.42 10.61 -6.05
C VAL A 123 4.65 11.92 -6.07
N LYS A 124 5.39 13.03 -6.18
CA LYS A 124 4.81 14.33 -6.40
C LYS A 124 4.41 14.43 -7.87
N LEU A 125 3.11 14.46 -8.13
CA LEU A 125 2.57 14.90 -9.42
C LEU A 125 2.83 16.40 -9.53
N GLY A 126 3.80 16.78 -10.36
CA GLY A 126 4.16 18.16 -10.68
C GLY A 126 4.08 18.40 -12.18
#